data_AF-A0A660ZWS1-F1
#
_entry.id   AF-A0A660ZWS1-F1
#
_cell.length_a   1.000
_cell.length_b   1.000
_cell.length_c   1.000
_cell.angle_alpha   90.00
_cell.angle_beta   90.00
_cell.angle_gamma   90.00
#
_symmetry.space_group_name_H-M   'P 1'
#
loop_
_entity.id
_entity.type
_entity.pdbx_description
1 polymer ?
#
loop_
_entity_poly.entity_id
_entity_poly.type
_entity_poly.pdbx_seq_one_letter_code
_entity_poly.pdbx_strand_id
1 'polypeptide(L)'
;MIAAPILALCGLLAAVAPQDAFQDSLAATARGDYRLALSLVDSPEVDPGPRAQARLWAFYAGGLLDLALEEAEAGALAVPDDPWLHEQAVRVALSLHHPAAASAHLWAWEQHAGAGAAPEPALRARVIALQDSDARQAAGLERARWTALAILAACAGLIGILSRGERRA
;
A
#
# COMPACT_ATOMS: atom_id res chain seq x y z
N MET A 1 7.23 13.90 69.87
CA MET A 1 6.14 14.49 69.06
C MET A 1 6.74 15.57 68.18
N ILE A 2 6.58 15.43 66.86
CA ILE A 2 6.41 16.48 65.82
C ILE A 2 7.03 15.97 64.50
N ALA A 3 6.12 15.79 63.52
CA ALA A 3 6.26 15.91 62.07
C ALA A 3 7.13 14.90 61.27
N ALA A 4 6.50 13.80 60.85
CA ALA A 4 6.47 13.46 59.42
C ALA A 4 5.20 14.13 58.84
N PRO A 5 5.21 14.77 57.64
CA PRO A 5 5.44 14.05 56.39
C PRO A 5 6.15 14.89 55.29
N ILE A 6 7.42 14.64 55.02
CA ILE A 6 8.11 15.08 53.79
C ILE A 6 8.09 13.96 52.74
N LEU A 7 7.00 13.19 52.69
CA LEU A 7 6.81 12.06 51.77
C LEU A 7 5.61 12.25 50.82
N ALA A 8 5.12 13.48 50.68
CA ALA A 8 3.96 13.80 49.83
C ALA A 8 4.28 14.67 48.61
N LEU A 9 5.56 14.98 48.33
CA LEU A 9 5.95 15.88 47.23
C LEU A 9 6.78 15.24 46.11
N CYS A 10 7.11 13.95 46.20
CA CYS A 10 7.77 13.23 45.10
C CYS A 10 6.78 12.50 44.16
N GLY A 11 5.47 12.59 44.43
CA GLY A 11 4.41 11.93 43.64
C GLY A 11 3.68 12.83 42.64
N LEU A 12 4.04 14.13 42.53
CA LEU A 12 3.29 15.11 41.75
C LEU A 12 4.14 15.78 40.63
N LEU A 13 5.16 15.08 40.17
CA LEU A 13 5.89 15.39 38.94
C LEU A 13 5.98 14.12 38.09
N ALA A 14 4.87 13.39 38.00
CA ALA A 14 4.61 12.63 36.78
C ALA A 14 4.48 13.68 35.68
N ALA A 15 5.61 13.95 35.02
CA ALA A 15 5.68 14.74 33.82
C ALA A 15 4.50 14.35 32.93
N VAL A 16 3.57 15.27 32.73
CA VAL A 16 2.71 15.24 31.56
C VAL A 16 3.68 15.43 30.41
N ALA A 17 4.28 14.34 29.96
CA ALA A 17 5.02 14.34 28.70
C ALA A 17 4.03 14.88 27.67
N PRO A 18 4.42 15.86 26.84
CA PRO A 18 3.54 16.30 25.76
C PRO A 18 3.12 15.05 25.01
N GLN A 19 1.83 14.73 25.06
CA GLN A 19 1.29 13.60 24.32
C GLN A 19 1.51 13.93 22.86
N ASP A 20 2.39 13.14 22.23
CA ASP A 20 2.73 13.30 20.84
C ASP A 20 1.48 12.95 20.01
N ALA A 21 1.00 13.92 19.23
CA ALA A 21 -0.17 13.79 18.39
C ALA A 21 -0.12 12.53 17.50
N PHE A 22 1.10 12.12 17.10
CA PHE A 22 1.35 10.88 16.41
C PHE A 22 0.94 9.65 17.25
N GLN A 23 1.37 9.55 18.51
CA GLN A 23 1.06 8.41 19.38
C GLN A 23 -0.44 8.33 19.70
N ASP A 24 -1.09 9.47 19.95
CA ASP A 24 -2.53 9.51 20.17
C ASP A 24 -3.31 9.09 18.91
N SER A 25 -2.81 9.45 17.73
CA SER A 25 -3.38 9.02 16.45
C SER A 25 -3.24 7.51 16.23
N LEU A 26 -2.08 6.91 16.55
CA LEU A 26 -1.90 5.46 16.52
C LEU A 26 -2.84 4.76 17.50
N ALA A 27 -3.01 5.30 18.72
CA ALA A 27 -3.93 4.75 19.71
C ALA A 27 -5.39 4.84 19.28
N ALA A 28 -5.80 5.95 18.64
CA ALA A 28 -7.14 6.10 18.06
C ALA A 28 -7.37 5.10 16.91
N THR A 29 -6.37 4.91 16.04
CA THR A 29 -6.40 3.93 14.96
C THR A 29 -6.56 2.51 15.49
N ALA A 30 -5.81 2.14 16.53
CA ALA A 30 -5.90 0.82 17.16
C ALA A 30 -7.27 0.53 17.78
N ARG A 31 -8.02 1.57 18.17
CA ARG A 31 -9.41 1.46 18.66
C ARG A 31 -10.45 1.47 17.52
N GLY A 32 -10.03 1.64 16.27
CA GLY A 32 -10.92 1.76 15.11
C GLY A 32 -11.54 3.16 14.94
N ASP A 33 -11.07 4.17 15.66
CA ASP A 33 -11.53 5.55 15.51
C ASP A 33 -10.63 6.32 14.52
N TYR A 34 -10.77 5.97 13.23
CA TYR A 34 -9.94 6.52 12.16
C TYR A 34 -10.16 8.03 11.96
N ARG A 35 -11.39 8.52 12.21
CA ARG A 35 -11.69 9.94 12.10
C ARG A 35 -10.93 10.74 13.15
N LEU A 36 -10.96 10.30 14.41
CA LEU A 36 -10.18 10.92 15.47
C LEU A 36 -8.69 10.84 15.16
N ALA A 37 -8.20 9.67 14.74
CA ALA A 37 -6.80 9.47 14.39
C ALA A 37 -6.28 10.49 13.36
N LEU A 38 -7.03 10.72 12.27
CA LEU A 38 -6.67 11.71 11.26
C LEU A 38 -6.71 13.14 11.83
N SER A 39 -7.76 13.49 12.58
CA SER A 39 -7.92 14.84 13.14
C SER A 39 -6.81 15.25 14.10
N LEU A 40 -6.17 14.28 14.78
CA LEU A 40 -5.06 14.53 15.70
C LEU A 40 -3.79 14.98 14.97
N VAL A 41 -3.58 14.55 13.72
CA VAL A 41 -2.36 14.84 12.94
C VAL A 41 -2.58 15.87 11.82
N ASP A 42 -3.80 16.36 11.64
CA ASP A 42 -4.16 17.37 10.63
C ASP A 42 -3.61 18.78 10.93
N SER A 43 -3.07 19.02 12.14
CA SER A 43 -2.42 20.29 12.45
C SER A 43 -1.15 20.48 11.61
N PRO A 44 -0.93 21.66 10.99
CA PRO A 44 0.29 21.97 10.24
C PRO A 44 1.55 21.97 11.12
N GLU A 45 1.40 22.02 12.45
CA GLU A 45 2.50 22.02 13.43
C GLU A 45 3.11 20.62 13.63
N VAL A 46 2.42 19.55 13.22
CA VAL A 46 2.97 18.18 13.26
C VAL A 46 4.05 18.03 12.19
N ASP A 47 5.16 17.35 12.52
CA ASP A 47 6.21 17.12 11.54
C ASP A 47 5.68 16.31 10.32
N PRO A 48 6.12 16.62 9.08
CA PRO A 48 5.61 15.98 7.88
C PRO A 48 5.73 14.45 7.89
N GLY A 49 6.83 13.91 8.43
CA GLY A 49 7.07 12.47 8.54
C GLY A 49 6.03 11.80 9.43
N PRO A 50 6.00 12.07 10.76
CA PRO A 50 4.99 11.52 11.67
C PRO A 50 3.56 11.73 11.19
N ARG A 51 3.23 12.88 10.60
CA ARG A 51 1.91 13.12 9.99
C ARG A 51 1.60 12.09 8.90
N ALA A 52 2.50 11.93 7.92
CA ALA A 52 2.30 10.98 6.82
C ALA A 52 2.22 9.54 7.33
N GLN A 53 3.09 9.14 8.27
CA GLN A 53 3.08 7.80 8.86
C GLN A 53 1.74 7.50 9.56
N ALA A 54 1.22 8.44 10.35
CA ALA A 54 -0.08 8.28 11.03
C ALA A 54 -1.26 8.22 10.05
N ARG A 55 -1.30 9.12 9.06
CA ARG A 55 -2.38 9.14 8.05
C ARG A 55 -2.40 7.85 7.24
N LEU A 56 -1.23 7.41 6.77
CA LEU A 56 -1.06 6.13 6.09
C LEU A 56 -1.60 4.98 6.95
N TRP A 57 -1.19 4.90 8.21
CA TRP A 57 -1.62 3.82 9.11
C TRP A 57 -3.14 3.84 9.33
N ALA A 58 -3.74 5.01 9.53
CA ALA A 58 -5.18 5.16 9.70
C ALA A 58 -5.96 4.67 8.46
N PHE A 59 -5.54 5.07 7.25
CA PHE A 59 -6.20 4.61 6.02
C PHE A 59 -5.97 3.13 5.75
N TYR A 60 -4.76 2.63 5.95
CA TYR A 60 -4.43 1.21 5.77
C TYR A 60 -5.25 0.33 6.72
N ALA A 61 -5.29 0.68 8.01
CA ALA A 61 -6.07 -0.03 9.02
C ALA A 61 -7.58 0.08 8.77
N GLY A 62 -8.05 1.15 8.15
CA GLY A 62 -9.44 1.32 7.70
C GLY A 62 -9.78 0.58 6.40
N GLY A 63 -8.81 -0.09 5.76
CA GLY A 63 -9.00 -0.78 4.48
C GLY A 63 -9.08 0.13 3.26
N LEU A 64 -8.77 1.41 3.41
CA LEU A 64 -8.78 2.43 2.35
C LEU A 64 -7.41 2.46 1.67
N LEU A 65 -7.06 1.38 0.97
CA LEU A 65 -5.72 1.16 0.45
C LEU A 65 -5.28 2.18 -0.61
N ASP A 66 -6.19 2.69 -1.44
CA ASP A 66 -5.87 3.73 -2.43
C ASP A 66 -5.43 5.03 -1.73
N LEU A 67 -6.18 5.47 -0.72
CA LEU A 67 -5.83 6.64 0.10
C LEU A 67 -4.53 6.39 0.90
N ALA A 68 -4.32 5.18 1.39
CA ALA A 68 -3.07 4.82 2.05
C ALA A 68 -1.88 4.91 1.10
N LEU A 69 -2.04 4.56 -0.18
CA LEU A 69 -1.01 4.70 -1.20
C LEU A 69 -0.73 6.18 -1.48
N GLU A 70 -1.77 7.00 -1.67
CA GLU A 70 -1.64 8.45 -1.88
C GLU A 70 -0.86 9.11 -0.72
N GLU A 71 -1.16 8.75 0.53
CA GLU A 71 -0.42 9.27 1.69
C GLU A 71 1.01 8.74 1.77
N ALA A 72 1.26 7.49 1.37
CA ALA A 72 2.61 6.94 1.30
C ALA A 72 3.47 7.67 0.26
N GLU A 73 2.91 7.94 -0.92
CA GLU A 73 3.55 8.71 -1.98
C GLU A 73 3.83 10.16 -1.56
N ALA A 74 2.82 10.83 -1.01
CA ALA A 74 2.96 12.20 -0.51
C ALA A 74 3.99 12.28 0.63
N GLY A 75 3.99 11.30 1.53
CA GLY A 75 4.97 11.17 2.60
C GLY A 75 6.39 10.96 2.08
N ALA A 76 6.59 10.02 1.15
CA ALA A 76 7.89 9.75 0.55
C ALA A 76 8.44 10.94 -0.24
N LEU A 77 7.58 11.78 -0.82
CA LEU A 77 7.97 13.06 -1.44
C LEU A 77 8.32 14.13 -0.40
N ALA A 78 7.58 14.21 0.70
CA ALA A 78 7.78 15.21 1.75
C ALA A 78 9.02 14.90 2.61
N VAL A 79 9.35 13.62 2.79
CA VAL A 79 10.51 13.14 3.57
C VAL A 79 11.30 12.11 2.75
N PRO A 80 12.07 12.56 1.74
CA PRO A 80 12.75 11.66 0.79
C PRO A 80 13.76 10.71 1.42
N ASP A 81 14.30 11.05 2.58
CA ASP A 81 15.33 10.27 3.27
C ASP A 81 14.75 9.23 4.22
N ASP A 82 13.42 9.14 4.39
CA ASP A 82 12.77 8.15 5.25
C ASP A 82 12.51 6.82 4.50
N PRO A 83 13.33 5.77 4.72
CA PRO A 83 13.17 4.49 4.02
C PRO A 83 11.87 3.79 4.39
N TRP A 84 11.29 4.07 5.56
CA TRP A 84 10.03 3.45 5.97
C TRP A 84 8.87 3.90 5.08
N LEU A 85 8.80 5.19 4.73
CA LEU A 85 7.76 5.73 3.85
C LEU A 85 7.86 5.17 2.43
N HIS A 86 9.09 5.07 1.88
CA HIS A 86 9.31 4.40 0.59
C HIS A 86 8.92 2.93 0.62
N GLU A 87 9.28 2.22 1.68
CA GLU A 87 8.91 0.82 1.86
C GLU A 87 7.39 0.65 1.91
N GLN A 88 6.68 1.50 2.64
CA GLN A 88 5.23 1.42 2.71
C GLN A 88 4.58 1.72 1.36
N ALA A 89 5.05 2.69 0.58
CA ALA A 89 4.51 2.93 -0.77
C ALA A 89 4.58 1.66 -1.65
N VAL A 90 5.72 0.96 -1.64
CA VAL A 90 5.87 -0.33 -2.35
C VAL A 90 4.93 -1.39 -1.78
N ARG A 91 4.85 -1.53 -0.45
CA ARG A 91 4.01 -2.55 0.21
C ARG A 91 2.52 -2.33 -0.05
N VAL A 92 2.03 -1.09 0.02
CA VAL A 92 0.62 -0.77 -0.25
C VAL A 92 0.30 -1.02 -1.72
N ALA A 93 1.17 -0.64 -2.66
CA ALA A 93 0.99 -0.94 -4.09
C ALA A 93 0.95 -2.47 -4.36
N LEU A 94 1.76 -3.26 -3.65
CA LEU A 94 1.69 -4.73 -3.69
C LEU A 94 0.36 -5.26 -3.13
N SER A 95 -0.15 -4.68 -2.04
CA SER A 95 -1.46 -5.03 -1.47
C SER A 95 -2.63 -4.71 -2.40
N LEU A 96 -2.51 -3.66 -3.21
CA LEU A 96 -3.47 -3.31 -4.27
C LEU A 96 -3.34 -4.19 -5.52
N HIS A 97 -2.38 -5.13 -5.57
CA HIS A 97 -2.05 -5.89 -6.77
C HIS A 97 -1.74 -5.01 -7.99
N HIS A 98 -1.08 -3.86 -7.78
CA HIS A 98 -0.67 -2.94 -8.85
C HIS A 98 0.84 -3.12 -9.17
N PRO A 99 1.23 -4.07 -10.04
CA PRO A 99 2.64 -4.38 -10.31
C PRO A 99 3.44 -3.20 -10.86
N ALA A 100 2.82 -2.39 -11.73
CA ALA A 100 3.46 -1.22 -12.32
C ALA A 100 3.79 -0.15 -11.28
N ALA A 101 2.84 0.14 -10.38
CA ALA A 101 3.03 1.10 -9.29
C ALA A 101 4.11 0.61 -8.30
N ALA A 102 4.02 -0.65 -7.86
CA ALA A 102 5.00 -1.23 -6.94
C ALA A 102 6.43 -1.19 -7.53
N SER A 103 6.57 -1.46 -8.84
CA SER A 103 7.86 -1.36 -9.54
C SER A 103 8.35 0.08 -9.66
N ALA A 104 7.46 1.04 -9.93
CA ALA A 104 7.82 2.45 -10.02
C ALA A 104 8.31 2.99 -8.67
N HIS A 105 7.62 2.68 -7.57
CA HIS A 105 8.05 3.08 -6.22
C HIS A 105 9.36 2.40 -5.81
N LEU A 106 9.55 1.12 -6.13
CA LEU A 106 10.79 0.43 -5.82
C LEU A 106 11.98 1.05 -6.58
N TRP A 107 11.80 1.35 -7.86
CA TRP A 107 12.81 2.03 -8.67
C TRP A 107 13.08 3.47 -8.22
N ALA A 108 12.05 4.20 -7.80
CA ALA A 108 12.21 5.53 -7.21
C ALA A 108 13.00 5.45 -5.91
N TRP A 109 12.67 4.53 -5.00
CA TRP A 109 13.40 4.32 -3.76
C TRP A 109 14.87 3.97 -4.05
N GLU A 110 15.15 3.02 -4.94
CA GLU A 110 16.53 2.62 -5.28
C GLU A 110 17.39 3.78 -5.82
N GLN A 111 16.80 4.75 -6.51
CA GLN A 111 17.52 5.96 -6.95
C GLN A 111 17.75 6.97 -5.85
N HIS A 112 16.80 7.12 -4.93
CA HIS A 112 16.92 8.05 -3.80
C HIS A 112 17.71 7.45 -2.64
N ALA A 113 17.87 6.13 -2.59
CA ALA A 113 18.42 5.40 -1.46
C ALA A 113 19.87 5.76 -1.11
N GLY A 114 20.63 6.47 -1.94
CA GLY A 114 21.95 7.04 -1.58
C GLY A 114 22.81 6.15 -0.66
N ALA A 115 23.14 6.66 0.54
CA ALA A 115 23.77 5.92 1.65
C ALA A 115 22.75 5.42 2.71
N GLY A 116 21.45 5.55 2.44
CA GLY A 116 20.35 5.07 3.28
C GLY A 116 20.13 3.55 3.18
N ALA A 117 19.00 3.09 3.71
CA ALA A 117 18.64 1.67 3.70
C ALA A 117 18.14 1.26 2.31
N ALA A 118 18.87 0.33 1.68
CA ALA A 118 18.43 -0.30 0.44
C ALA A 118 17.17 -1.17 0.68
N PRO A 119 16.29 -1.32 -0.33
CA PRO A 119 15.13 -2.19 -0.22
C PRO A 119 15.53 -3.64 0.11
N GLU A 120 14.75 -4.30 0.96
CA GLU A 120 14.98 -5.71 1.28
C GLU A 120 14.90 -6.58 0.00
N PRO A 121 15.83 -7.54 -0.20
CA PRO A 121 15.80 -8.43 -1.36
C PRO A 121 14.47 -9.19 -1.51
N ALA A 122 13.83 -9.53 -0.39
CA ALA A 122 12.52 -10.19 -0.38
C ALA A 122 11.42 -9.29 -0.95
N LEU A 123 11.46 -7.98 -0.71
CA LEU A 123 10.50 -7.03 -1.27
C LEU A 123 10.66 -6.93 -2.79
N ARG A 124 11.90 -6.82 -3.28
CA ARG A 124 12.20 -6.84 -4.72
C ARG A 124 11.69 -8.12 -5.39
N ALA A 125 11.93 -9.27 -4.79
CA ALA A 125 11.45 -10.55 -5.31
C ALA A 125 9.91 -10.61 -5.40
N ARG A 126 9.20 -10.01 -4.45
CA ARG A 126 7.72 -9.94 -4.49
C ARG A 126 7.20 -9.06 -5.62
N VAL A 127 7.84 -7.92 -5.89
CA VAL A 127 7.49 -7.06 -7.04
C VAL A 127 7.66 -7.82 -8.35
N ILE A 128 8.82 -8.47 -8.53
CA ILE A 128 9.10 -9.28 -9.74
C ILE A 128 8.08 -10.41 -9.89
N ALA A 129 7.77 -11.13 -8.81
CA ALA A 129 6.80 -12.23 -8.85
C ALA A 129 5.39 -11.75 -9.24
N LEU A 130 4.97 -10.56 -8.79
CA LEU A 130 3.69 -9.98 -9.16
C LEU A 130 3.66 -9.57 -10.65
N GLN A 131 4.74 -8.96 -11.16
CA GLN A 131 4.88 -8.64 -12.59
C GLN A 131 4.85 -9.90 -13.47
N ASP A 132 5.55 -10.95 -13.06
CA ASP A 132 5.54 -12.24 -13.74
C ASP A 132 4.14 -12.86 -13.77
N SER A 133 3.40 -12.78 -12.66
CA SER A 133 2.03 -13.28 -12.58
C SER A 133 1.12 -12.54 -13.54
N ASP A 134 1.18 -11.21 -13.59
CA ASP A 134 0.40 -10.36 -14.49
C ASP A 134 0.71 -10.67 -15.97
N ALA A 135 1.99 -10.78 -16.33
CA ALA A 135 2.43 -11.15 -17.67
C ALA A 135 1.91 -12.54 -18.10
N ARG A 136 1.93 -13.52 -17.19
CA ARG A 136 1.40 -14.88 -17.47
C ARG A 136 -0.11 -14.86 -17.65
N GLN A 137 -0.84 -14.05 -16.86
CA GLN A 137 -2.28 -13.88 -17.00
C GLN A 137 -2.63 -13.24 -18.35
N ALA A 138 -1.96 -12.16 -18.73
CA ALA A 138 -2.13 -11.51 -20.03
C ALA A 138 -1.88 -12.49 -21.20
N ALA A 139 -0.79 -13.25 -21.15
CA ALA A 139 -0.50 -14.28 -22.15
C ALA A 139 -1.52 -15.43 -22.16
N GLY A 140 -2.12 -15.74 -21.01
CA GLY A 140 -3.22 -16.71 -20.89
C GLY A 140 -4.50 -16.22 -21.55
N LEU A 141 -4.89 -14.97 -21.31
CA LEU A 141 -6.05 -14.33 -21.92
C LEU A 141 -5.91 -14.24 -23.44
N GLU A 142 -4.72 -13.88 -23.94
CA GLU A 142 -4.46 -13.83 -25.37
C GLU A 142 -4.57 -15.21 -26.02
N ARG A 143 -4.00 -16.25 -25.40
CA ARG A 143 -4.18 -17.64 -25.86
C ARG A 143 -5.65 -18.05 -25.87
N ALA A 144 -6.41 -17.73 -24.82
CA ALA A 144 -7.83 -18.02 -24.74
C ALA A 144 -8.62 -17.33 -25.87
N ARG A 145 -8.28 -16.08 -26.20
CA ARG A 145 -8.86 -15.33 -27.32
C ARG A 145 -8.60 -16.02 -28.66
N TRP A 146 -7.36 -16.42 -28.92
CA TRP A 146 -7.02 -17.14 -30.15
C TRP A 146 -7.72 -18.49 -30.25
N THR A 147 -7.80 -19.25 -29.14
CA THR A 147 -8.54 -20.51 -29.10
C THR A 147 -10.03 -20.30 -29.37
N ALA A 148 -10.65 -19.28 -28.77
CA ALA A 148 -12.06 -18.97 -29.02
C ALA A 148 -12.33 -18.63 -30.50
N LEU A 149 -11.46 -17.81 -31.11
CA LEU A 149 -11.57 -17.48 -32.54
C LEU A 149 -11.39 -18.70 -33.44
N ALA A 150 -10.45 -19.60 -33.11
CA ALA A 150 -10.24 -20.84 -33.86
C ALA A 150 -11.46 -21.78 -33.77
N ILE A 151 -12.08 -21.90 -32.60
CA ILE A 151 -13.31 -22.69 -32.40
C ILE A 151 -14.46 -22.10 -33.23
N LEU A 152 -14.66 -20.77 -33.17
CA LEU A 152 -15.69 -20.10 -33.95
C LEU A 152 -15.49 -20.30 -35.47
N ALA A 153 -14.24 -20.19 -35.95
CA ALA A 153 -13.92 -20.44 -37.35
C ALA A 153 -14.19 -21.90 -37.77
N ALA A 154 -13.85 -22.87 -36.91
CA ALA A 154 -14.13 -24.28 -37.15
C ALA A 154 -15.64 -24.58 -37.21
N CYS A 155 -16.43 -24.02 -36.28
CA CYS A 155 -17.89 -24.14 -36.30
C CYS A 155 -18.51 -23.53 -37.56
N ALA A 156 -18.06 -22.34 -37.97
CA ALA A 156 -18.53 -21.70 -39.21
C ALA A 156 -18.19 -22.54 -40.45
N GLY A 157 -16.98 -23.12 -40.51
CA GLY A 157 -16.57 -24.05 -41.56
C GLY A 157 -17.48 -25.28 -41.64
N LEU A 158 -17.80 -25.90 -40.51
CA LEU A 158 -18.71 -27.04 -40.43
C LEU A 158 -20.12 -26.71 -40.94
N ILE A 159 -20.69 -25.57 -40.54
CA ILE A 159 -22.00 -25.10 -41.05
C ILE A 159 -21.96 -24.87 -42.57
N GLY A 160 -20.87 -24.28 -43.07
CA GLY A 160 -20.66 -24.08 -44.50
C GLY A 160 -20.60 -25.38 -45.30
N ILE A 161 -20.03 -26.45 -44.75
CA ILE A 161 -19.99 -27.77 -45.39
C ILE A 161 -21.39 -28.41 -45.40
N LEU A 162 -22.09 -28.41 -44.26
CA LEU A 162 -23.43 -28.99 -44.13
C LEU A 162 -24.44 -28.34 -45.10
N SER A 163 -24.45 -27.01 -45.19
CA SER A 163 -25.35 -26.25 -46.08
C SER A 163 -25.06 -26.39 -47.59
N ARG A 164 -23.91 -26.98 -47.97
CA ARG A 164 -23.63 -27.34 -49.38
C ARG A 164 -24.11 -28.74 -49.72
N GLY A 165 -24.15 -29.64 -48.74
CA GLY A 165 -24.67 -31.01 -48.93
C GLY A 165 -26.16 -31.03 -49.28
N GLU A 166 -26.96 -30.22 -48.59
CA GLU A 166 -28.41 -30.13 -48.81
C GLU A 166 -28.81 -29.59 -50.19
N ARG A 167 -27.93 -28.84 -50.88
CA ARG A 167 -28.20 -28.30 -52.23
C ARG A 167 -27.95 -29.30 -53.35
N ARG A 168 -27.38 -30.47 -53.05
CA ARG A 168 -27.04 -31.51 -54.04
C ARG A 168 -27.93 -32.75 -53.96
N ALA A 169 -28.80 -32.82 -52.95
CA ALA A 169 -29.81 -33.87 -52.80
C ALA A 169 -31.16 -33.36 -53.35
#